data_AF-A0A1B7W8V7-F1
#
_entry.id   AF-A0A1B7W8V7-F1
#
_cell.length_a   1.000
_cell.length_b   1.000
_cell.length_c   1.000
_cell.angle_alpha   90.00
_cell.angle_beta   90.00
_cell.angle_gamma   90.00
#
_symmetry.space_group_name_H-M   'P 1'
#
loop_
_entity.id
_entity.type
_entity.pdbx_description
1 polymer ?
#
loop_
_entity_poly.entity_id
_entity_poly.type
_entity_poly.pdbx_seq_one_letter_code
_entity_poly.pdbx_strand_id
1 'polypeptide(L)'
;TLNHVGNSNLQTQKRLIKTAIKLLKKCRIVVLADREFHSPKLAKWLDEQGVYFALRQKKNLYFQEKPEQEYQVLKNQGFKPGMSRFYEKVKCGKGDELGLFNIAVYWKRKYRNSGPKEPWYILTNLPTLQQTLCLYRCRWGIEQFFKDCKTGGYNLEDTKVNETRFLALVLLIVIAYSLATMHGQRMKKLGIETYAGRIQQHQDKYPRQSDFSFALYGQLWIYGMELWADLALNLINLKPHKRLFFQRGFQALSLMKQAL
;
A
#
# COMPACT_ATOMS: atom_id res chain seq x y z
N THR A 1 -9.82 -22.15 -13.52
CA THR A 1 -10.55 -21.95 -12.25
C THR A 1 -9.68 -22.45 -11.11
N LEU A 2 -9.36 -21.60 -10.13
CA LEU A 2 -8.54 -22.03 -8.98
C LEU A 2 -9.37 -22.96 -8.10
N ASN A 3 -8.95 -24.22 -7.98
CA ASN A 3 -9.65 -25.29 -7.22
C ASN A 3 -9.62 -25.11 -5.70
N HIS A 4 -9.42 -23.90 -5.18
CA HIS A 4 -9.43 -23.67 -3.73
C HIS A 4 -10.19 -22.39 -3.36
N VAL A 5 -11.07 -22.53 -2.37
CA VAL A 5 -11.74 -21.41 -1.72
C VAL A 5 -10.73 -20.65 -0.87
N GLY A 6 -10.23 -19.53 -1.41
CA GLY A 6 -9.95 -18.29 -0.67
C GLY A 6 -9.09 -18.31 0.60
N ASN A 7 -8.25 -19.32 0.86
CA ASN A 7 -7.21 -19.23 1.89
C ASN A 7 -5.89 -19.73 1.31
N SER A 8 -4.90 -18.84 1.24
CA SER A 8 -3.54 -19.24 0.85
C SER A 8 -2.98 -20.19 1.91
N ASN A 9 -2.63 -21.42 1.50
CA ASN A 9 -2.00 -22.40 2.37
C ASN A 9 -0.65 -21.84 2.88
N LEU A 10 -0.34 -22.06 4.17
CA LEU A 10 0.92 -21.66 4.80
C LEU A 10 2.15 -22.08 3.99
N GLN A 11 2.13 -23.26 3.37
CA GLN A 11 3.22 -23.72 2.50
C GLN A 11 3.41 -22.79 1.28
N THR A 12 2.32 -22.40 0.63
CA THR A 12 2.34 -21.47 -0.51
C THR A 12 2.83 -20.10 -0.08
N GLN A 13 2.36 -19.59 1.08
CA GLN A 13 2.81 -18.33 1.65
C GLN A 13 4.32 -18.34 1.89
N LYS A 14 4.83 -19.37 2.58
CA LYS A 14 6.27 -19.55 2.82
C LYS A 14 7.06 -19.60 1.52
N ARG A 15 6.60 -20.35 0.52
CA ARG A 15 7.28 -20.47 -0.78
C ARG A 15 7.44 -19.12 -1.47
N LEU A 16 6.35 -18.35 -1.57
CA LEU A 16 6.36 -17.04 -2.24
C LEU A 16 7.22 -16.02 -1.48
N ILE A 17 7.05 -15.94 -0.16
CA ILE A 17 7.81 -14.99 0.68
C ILE A 17 9.29 -15.36 0.67
N LYS A 18 9.65 -16.65 0.70
CA LYS A 18 11.05 -17.10 0.63
C LYS A 18 11.75 -16.63 -0.65
N THR A 19 11.06 -16.62 -1.78
CA THR A 19 11.61 -16.08 -3.04
C THR A 19 11.87 -14.58 -2.92
N ALA A 20 10.93 -13.81 -2.37
CA ALA A 20 11.11 -12.38 -2.16
C ALA A 20 12.26 -12.07 -1.18
N ILE A 21 12.35 -12.79 -0.06
CA ILE A 21 13.45 -12.64 0.93
C ILE A 21 14.80 -12.88 0.25
N LYS A 22 14.92 -13.90 -0.61
CA LYS A 22 16.18 -14.19 -1.32
C LYS A 22 16.62 -13.07 -2.24
N LEU A 23 15.68 -12.40 -2.92
CA LEU A 23 15.97 -11.29 -3.82
C LEU A 23 16.31 -10.00 -3.06
N LEU A 24 15.74 -9.81 -1.87
CA LEU A 24 15.87 -8.59 -1.08
C LEU A 24 16.85 -8.70 0.11
N LYS A 25 17.76 -9.68 0.10
CA LYS A 25 18.68 -9.97 1.23
C LYS A 25 19.52 -8.79 1.71
N LYS A 26 19.79 -7.80 0.85
CA LYS A 26 20.59 -6.61 1.18
C LYS A 26 19.78 -5.53 1.92
N CYS A 27 18.46 -5.70 2.00
CA CYS A 27 17.55 -4.74 2.61
C CYS A 27 17.03 -5.28 3.95
N ARG A 28 16.66 -4.38 4.85
CA ARG A 28 15.81 -4.74 5.99
C ARG A 28 14.39 -4.98 5.48
N ILE A 29 13.85 -6.17 5.74
CA ILE A 29 12.55 -6.60 5.21
C ILE A 29 11.51 -6.52 6.33
N VAL A 30 10.36 -5.92 6.03
CA VAL A 30 9.16 -5.96 6.87
C VAL A 30 8.01 -6.53 6.06
N VAL A 31 7.38 -7.60 6.53
CA VAL A 31 6.19 -8.18 5.89
C VAL A 31 4.93 -7.61 6.53
N LEU A 32 4.14 -6.88 5.74
CA LEU A 32 2.84 -6.33 6.13
C LEU A 32 1.74 -7.17 5.51
N ALA A 33 0.80 -7.69 6.28
CA ALA A 33 -0.25 -8.56 5.73
C ALA A 33 -1.60 -8.39 6.43
N ASP A 34 -2.68 -8.53 5.65
CA ASP A 34 -4.05 -8.43 6.16
C ASP A 34 -4.52 -9.77 6.78
N ARG A 35 -5.81 -9.85 7.17
CA ARG A 35 -6.40 -10.97 7.90
C ARG A 35 -6.31 -12.32 7.21
N GLU A 36 -5.94 -12.40 5.94
CA GLU A 36 -5.73 -13.67 5.24
C GLU A 36 -4.41 -14.35 5.64
N PHE A 37 -3.44 -13.58 6.13
CA PHE A 37 -2.12 -14.06 6.56
C PHE A 37 -1.99 -14.11 8.09
N HIS A 38 -3.11 -14.39 8.77
CA HIS A 38 -3.22 -14.28 10.22
C HIS A 38 -2.56 -15.43 11.00
N SER A 39 -1.87 -16.38 10.33
CA SER A 39 -1.33 -17.57 10.98
C SER A 39 -0.16 -17.24 11.93
N PRO A 40 -0.23 -17.58 13.23
CA PRO A 40 0.91 -17.44 14.12
C PRO A 40 2.11 -18.33 13.73
N LYS A 41 1.87 -19.44 13.00
CA LYS A 41 2.93 -20.29 12.44
C LYS A 41 3.71 -19.57 11.32
N LEU A 42 3.05 -18.66 10.60
CA LEU A 42 3.73 -17.80 9.64
C LEU A 42 4.61 -16.77 10.37
N ALA A 43 4.11 -16.15 11.44
CA ALA A 43 4.87 -15.22 12.27
C ALA A 43 6.16 -15.86 12.80
N LYS A 44 6.07 -17.06 13.39
CA LYS A 44 7.24 -17.82 13.84
C LYS A 44 8.25 -18.08 12.73
N TRP A 45 7.79 -18.52 11.58
CA TRP A 45 8.68 -18.76 10.45
C TRP A 45 9.35 -17.46 9.96
N LEU A 46 8.63 -16.33 9.89
CA LEU A 46 9.22 -15.04 9.50
C LEU A 46 10.30 -14.59 10.48
N ASP A 47 10.04 -14.76 11.78
CA ASP A 47 10.98 -14.45 12.85
C ASP A 47 12.26 -15.29 12.75
N GLU A 48 12.12 -16.60 12.50
CA GLU A 48 13.24 -17.53 12.24
C GLU A 48 14.05 -17.15 10.98
N GLN A 49 13.45 -16.45 10.02
CA GLN A 49 14.16 -15.90 8.86
C GLN A 49 14.83 -14.53 9.13
N GLY A 50 14.73 -14.00 10.35
CA GLY A 50 15.23 -12.67 10.70
C GLY A 50 14.45 -11.53 10.04
N VAL A 51 13.19 -11.76 9.68
CA VAL A 51 12.34 -10.79 8.98
C VAL A 51 11.36 -10.15 9.96
N TYR A 52 11.25 -8.82 9.90
CA TYR A 52 10.23 -8.13 10.67
C TYR A 52 8.85 -8.36 10.07
N PHE A 53 7.80 -8.34 10.88
CA PHE A 53 6.44 -8.53 10.38
C PHE A 53 5.40 -7.73 11.16
N ALA A 54 4.30 -7.41 10.49
CA ALA A 54 3.08 -6.87 11.07
C ALA A 54 1.89 -7.56 10.39
N LEU A 55 1.42 -8.65 11.00
CA LEU A 55 0.37 -9.50 10.46
C LEU A 55 -0.95 -9.19 11.16
N ARG A 56 -1.97 -8.79 10.40
CA ARG A 56 -3.28 -8.51 10.96
C ARG A 56 -3.96 -9.79 11.43
N GLN A 57 -4.49 -9.73 12.63
CA GLN A 57 -5.11 -10.85 13.31
C GLN A 57 -6.63 -10.76 13.26
N LYS A 58 -7.27 -11.93 13.32
CA LYS A 58 -8.71 -12.04 13.57
C LYS A 58 -9.00 -11.82 15.06
N LYS A 59 -10.21 -11.38 15.36
CA LYS A 59 -10.64 -11.05 16.75
C LYS A 59 -10.60 -12.23 17.72
N ASN A 60 -10.55 -13.46 17.20
CA ASN A 60 -10.54 -14.71 17.97
C ASN A 60 -9.12 -15.25 18.22
N LEU A 61 -8.06 -14.47 17.99
CA LEU A 61 -6.72 -14.90 18.37
C LEU A 61 -6.64 -15.10 19.90
N TYR A 62 -6.16 -16.27 20.28
CA TYR A 62 -5.80 -16.61 21.65
C TYR A 62 -4.35 -16.20 21.92
N PHE A 63 -4.12 -15.49 23.03
CA PHE A 63 -2.80 -15.07 23.45
C PHE A 63 -2.65 -15.18 24.98
N GLN A 64 -1.41 -15.29 25.44
CA GLN A 64 -1.06 -15.36 26.86
C GLN A 64 0.02 -14.31 27.14
N GLU A 65 -0.31 -13.34 28.01
CA GLU A 65 0.59 -12.23 28.37
C GLU A 65 1.63 -12.64 29.42
N LYS A 66 1.21 -13.44 30.40
CA LYS A 66 2.08 -13.98 31.45
C LYS A 66 1.95 -15.51 31.50
N PRO A 67 3.05 -16.27 31.71
CA PRO A 67 3.01 -17.73 31.77
C PRO A 67 2.00 -18.32 32.77
N GLU A 68 1.76 -17.61 33.87
CA GLU A 68 0.85 -18.02 34.95
C GLU A 68 -0.63 -17.71 34.68
N GLN A 69 -0.94 -16.96 33.62
CA GLN A 69 -2.32 -16.60 33.28
C GLN A 69 -2.91 -17.54 32.23
N GLU A 70 -4.22 -17.78 32.28
CA GLU A 70 -4.89 -18.49 31.20
C GLU A 70 -4.83 -17.70 29.87
N TYR A 71 -4.93 -18.43 28.76
CA TYR A 71 -5.03 -17.83 27.43
C TYR A 71 -6.29 -16.97 27.32
N GLN A 72 -6.10 -15.74 26.89
CA GLN A 72 -7.16 -14.75 26.69
C GLN A 72 -7.44 -14.58 25.19
N VAL A 73 -8.65 -14.13 24.86
CA VAL A 73 -9.05 -13.84 23.47
C VAL A 73 -9.12 -12.34 23.27
N LEU A 74 -8.55 -11.83 22.16
CA LEU A 74 -8.50 -10.38 21.88
C LEU A 74 -9.87 -9.70 21.90
N LYS A 75 -10.93 -10.34 21.36
CA LYS A 75 -12.29 -9.78 21.38
C LYS A 75 -12.85 -9.55 22.79
N ASN A 76 -12.39 -10.31 23.79
CA ASN A 76 -12.90 -10.27 25.16
C ASN A 76 -12.20 -9.19 26.00
N GLN A 77 -11.19 -8.51 25.47
CA GLN A 77 -10.41 -7.48 26.18
C GLN A 77 -11.15 -6.13 26.31
N GLY A 78 -12.38 -6.01 25.78
CA GLY A 78 -13.23 -4.84 25.99
C GLY A 78 -12.75 -3.54 25.34
N PHE A 79 -11.90 -3.61 24.31
CA PHE A 79 -11.42 -2.41 23.60
C PHE A 79 -12.57 -1.57 23.05
N LYS A 80 -12.44 -0.25 23.13
CA LYS A 80 -13.40 0.73 22.61
C LYS A 80 -12.73 1.70 21.62
N PRO A 81 -13.48 2.37 20.73
CA PRO A 81 -12.92 3.38 19.83
C PRO A 81 -12.12 4.46 20.58
N GLY A 82 -10.90 4.73 20.13
CA GLY A 82 -9.95 5.67 20.73
C GLY A 82 -8.92 5.02 21.65
N MET A 83 -9.01 3.70 21.89
CA MET A 83 -8.03 2.96 22.70
C MET A 83 -6.90 2.38 21.85
N SER A 84 -5.75 2.22 22.48
CA SER A 84 -4.63 1.43 21.98
C SER A 84 -3.94 0.71 23.11
N ARG A 85 -3.36 -0.46 22.83
CA ARG A 85 -2.57 -1.23 23.78
C ARG A 85 -1.47 -1.98 23.05
N PHE A 86 -0.34 -2.16 23.71
CA PHE A 86 0.77 -2.95 23.23
C PHE A 86 1.06 -4.05 24.26
N TYR A 87 0.95 -5.29 23.83
CA TYR A 87 1.32 -6.45 24.64
C TYR A 87 2.68 -6.92 24.16
N GLU A 88 3.63 -7.05 25.08
CA GLU A 88 4.99 -7.46 24.76
C GLU A 88 5.21 -8.92 25.12
N LYS A 89 6.02 -9.61 24.30
CA LYS A 89 6.50 -10.98 24.57
C LYS A 89 5.39 -11.95 24.97
N VAL A 90 4.31 -11.97 24.22
CA VAL A 90 3.18 -12.88 24.42
C VAL A 90 3.35 -14.19 23.65
N LYS A 91 2.78 -15.28 24.19
CA LYS A 91 2.57 -16.53 23.45
C LYS A 91 1.23 -16.48 22.72
N CYS A 92 1.15 -17.11 21.56
CA CYS A 92 -0.03 -17.10 20.68
C CYS A 92 -0.44 -18.52 20.27
N GLY A 93 -1.76 -18.74 20.19
CA GLY A 93 -2.35 -20.03 19.81
C GLY A 93 -2.46 -20.99 21.00
N LYS A 94 -3.69 -21.47 21.27
CA LYS A 94 -3.95 -22.44 22.33
C LYS A 94 -3.38 -23.80 21.89
N GLY A 95 -2.23 -24.19 22.43
CA GLY A 95 -1.58 -25.51 22.21
C GLY A 95 -0.28 -25.49 21.40
N ASP A 96 -0.06 -24.52 20.50
CA ASP A 96 1.20 -24.44 19.73
C ASP A 96 2.27 -23.58 20.44
N GLU A 97 1.89 -22.79 21.46
CA GLU A 97 2.76 -21.89 22.25
C GLU A 97 3.70 -21.01 21.40
N LEU A 98 3.19 -20.41 20.33
CA LEU A 98 4.01 -19.70 19.34
C LEU A 98 4.36 -18.29 19.83
N GLY A 99 5.64 -17.99 19.93
CA GLY A 99 6.14 -16.72 20.48
C GLY A 99 7.60 -16.83 20.92
N LEU A 100 8.15 -15.81 21.59
CA LEU A 100 7.47 -14.64 22.17
C LEU A 100 7.35 -13.48 21.16
N PHE A 101 6.12 -13.04 20.85
CA PHE A 101 5.85 -11.92 19.92
C PHE A 101 5.16 -10.76 20.62
N ASN A 102 4.98 -9.63 19.92
CA ASN A 102 4.21 -8.50 20.41
C ASN A 102 2.83 -8.45 19.72
N ILE A 103 1.83 -7.93 20.43
CA ILE A 103 0.50 -7.63 19.87
C ILE A 103 0.22 -6.14 20.01
N ALA A 104 0.07 -5.47 18.87
CA ALA A 104 -0.43 -4.10 18.81
C ALA A 104 -1.95 -4.10 18.60
N VAL A 105 -2.66 -3.41 19.49
CA VAL A 105 -4.08 -3.13 19.38
C VAL A 105 -4.29 -1.63 19.17
N TYR A 106 -5.05 -1.26 18.16
CA TYR A 106 -5.41 0.13 17.90
C TYR A 106 -6.83 0.24 17.36
N TRP A 107 -7.69 0.98 18.07
CA TRP A 107 -9.01 1.36 17.58
C TRP A 107 -9.05 2.86 17.35
N LYS A 108 -9.11 3.28 16.08
CA LYS A 108 -9.29 4.70 15.75
C LYS A 108 -10.57 5.24 16.40
N ARG A 109 -10.47 6.40 17.05
CA ARG A 109 -11.63 7.11 17.63
C ARG A 109 -12.68 7.38 16.55
N LYS A 110 -13.95 7.17 16.91
CA LYS A 110 -15.08 7.53 16.06
C LYS A 110 -15.48 8.99 16.32
N TYR A 111 -15.77 9.72 15.26
CA TYR A 111 -16.28 11.08 15.31
C TYR A 111 -17.57 11.15 14.50
N ARG A 112 -18.64 11.74 15.06
CA ARG A 112 -19.96 11.83 14.40
C ARG A 112 -20.43 10.49 13.81
N ASN A 113 -20.31 9.41 14.59
CA ASN A 113 -20.59 8.02 14.18
C ASN A 113 -19.76 7.48 12.99
N SER A 114 -18.78 8.23 12.51
CA SER A 114 -17.86 7.82 11.45
C SER A 114 -16.55 7.27 12.02
N GLY A 115 -16.16 6.08 11.55
CA GLY A 115 -14.90 5.43 11.90
C GLY A 115 -14.96 3.90 11.72
N PRO A 116 -13.82 3.21 11.94
CA PRO A 116 -13.74 1.78 11.71
C PRO A 116 -14.65 1.01 12.68
N LYS A 117 -15.33 -0.01 12.13
CA LYS A 117 -16.23 -0.90 12.88
C LYS A 117 -15.49 -1.79 13.88
N GLU A 118 -14.22 -2.10 13.60
CA GLU A 118 -13.40 -3.00 14.40
C GLU A 118 -11.99 -2.42 14.60
N PRO A 119 -11.29 -2.76 15.69
CA PRO A 119 -9.91 -2.37 15.91
C PRO A 119 -8.96 -3.13 14.97
N TRP A 120 -7.74 -2.60 14.87
CA TRP A 120 -6.61 -3.35 14.38
C TRP A 120 -6.03 -4.19 15.50
N TYR A 121 -5.90 -5.49 15.23
CA TYR A 121 -5.12 -6.43 16.02
C TYR A 121 -3.96 -6.86 15.13
N ILE A 122 -2.73 -6.62 15.57
CA ILE A 122 -1.55 -6.85 14.74
C ILE A 122 -0.54 -7.66 15.58
N LEU A 123 -0.22 -8.86 15.11
CA LEU A 123 0.88 -9.67 15.63
C LEU A 123 2.18 -9.22 14.96
N THR A 124 3.21 -8.95 15.75
CA THR A 124 4.44 -8.31 15.26
C THR A 124 5.65 -8.66 16.13
N ASN A 125 6.84 -8.66 15.53
CA ASN A 125 8.12 -8.65 16.25
C ASN A 125 8.78 -7.25 16.25
N LEU A 126 8.05 -6.21 15.83
CA LEU A 126 8.50 -4.83 15.93
C LEU A 126 8.51 -4.37 17.40
N PRO A 127 9.45 -3.50 17.79
CA PRO A 127 9.70 -3.20 19.19
C PRO A 127 8.66 -2.27 19.84
N THR A 128 7.92 -1.47 19.06
CA THR A 128 7.00 -0.47 19.63
C THR A 128 5.69 -0.38 18.88
N LEU A 129 4.63 -0.02 19.61
CA LEU A 129 3.31 0.28 19.07
C LEU A 129 3.36 1.32 17.94
N GLN A 130 4.11 2.41 18.14
CA GLN A 130 4.21 3.50 17.17
C GLN A 130 4.80 3.01 15.85
N GLN A 131 5.88 2.23 15.89
CA GLN A 131 6.49 1.67 14.69
C GLN A 131 5.55 0.69 13.99
N THR A 132 4.91 -0.21 14.74
CA THR A 132 3.92 -1.14 14.18
C THR A 132 2.78 -0.42 13.47
N LEU A 133 2.19 0.61 14.11
CA LEU A 133 1.09 1.36 13.50
C LEU A 133 1.53 2.20 12.31
N CYS A 134 2.73 2.78 12.35
CA CYS A 134 3.30 3.54 11.23
C CYS A 134 3.49 2.65 10.01
N LEU A 135 4.19 1.52 10.18
CA LEU A 135 4.45 0.59 9.08
C LEU A 135 3.17 -0.09 8.59
N TYR A 136 2.29 -0.51 9.48
CA TYR A 136 1.05 -1.19 9.08
C TYR A 136 0.11 -0.30 8.26
N ARG A 137 0.13 1.03 8.43
CA ARG A 137 -0.61 1.96 7.56
C ARG A 137 -0.14 1.88 6.10
N CYS A 138 1.13 1.57 5.86
CA CYS A 138 1.68 1.43 4.51
C CYS A 138 1.12 0.20 3.78
N ARG A 139 0.44 -0.75 4.47
CA ARG A 139 -0.19 -1.93 3.85
C ARG A 139 -1.14 -1.55 2.71
N TRP A 140 -1.81 -0.42 2.80
CA TRP A 140 -2.74 0.06 1.77
C TRP A 140 -2.04 0.47 0.46
N GLY A 141 -0.72 0.64 0.44
CA GLY A 141 0.01 1.01 -0.78
C GLY A 141 -0.18 0.01 -1.93
N ILE A 142 -0.31 -1.30 -1.63
CA ILE A 142 -0.53 -2.32 -2.66
C ILE A 142 -1.91 -2.20 -3.34
N GLU A 143 -2.90 -1.61 -2.66
CA GLU A 143 -4.25 -1.44 -3.22
C GLU A 143 -4.24 -0.41 -4.36
N GLN A 144 -3.34 0.58 -4.32
CA GLN A 144 -3.14 1.51 -5.44
C GLN A 144 -2.61 0.77 -6.67
N PHE A 145 -1.58 -0.07 -6.49
CA PHE A 145 -1.06 -0.91 -7.58
C PHE A 145 -2.16 -1.81 -8.17
N PHE A 146 -2.95 -2.50 -7.34
CA PHE A 146 -4.04 -3.34 -7.85
C PHE A 146 -5.11 -2.54 -8.58
N LYS A 147 -5.44 -1.34 -8.13
CA LYS A 147 -6.37 -0.45 -8.82
C LYS A 147 -5.83 -0.06 -10.20
N ASP A 148 -4.57 0.34 -10.28
CA ASP A 148 -3.90 0.76 -11.53
C ASP A 148 -3.76 -0.40 -12.53
N CYS A 149 -3.57 -1.63 -12.04
CA CYS A 149 -3.56 -2.84 -12.87
C CYS A 149 -4.93 -3.18 -13.47
N LYS A 150 -6.03 -2.80 -12.81
CA LYS A 150 -7.40 -3.01 -13.26
C LYS A 150 -7.89 -1.77 -14.02
N THR A 151 -9.09 -1.29 -13.68
CA THR A 151 -9.77 -0.14 -14.29
C THR A 151 -9.08 1.21 -14.08
N GLY A 152 -8.06 1.27 -13.21
CA GLY A 152 -7.28 2.48 -12.98
C GLY A 152 -6.20 2.76 -14.03
N GLY A 153 -5.91 1.81 -14.93
CA GLY A 153 -4.85 1.96 -15.93
C GLY A 153 -4.83 0.84 -16.96
N TYR A 154 -4.24 -0.30 -16.61
CA TYR A 154 -3.90 -1.35 -17.58
C TYR A 154 -5.06 -2.26 -18.00
N ASN A 155 -6.21 -2.23 -17.31
CA ASN A 155 -7.39 -3.05 -17.59
C ASN A 155 -7.06 -4.55 -17.75
N LEU A 156 -6.17 -5.08 -16.89
CA LEU A 156 -5.68 -6.46 -17.01
C LEU A 156 -6.80 -7.51 -17.03
N GLU A 157 -7.90 -7.28 -16.33
CA GLU A 157 -9.04 -8.22 -16.25
C GLU A 157 -9.76 -8.39 -17.59
N ASP A 158 -9.63 -7.41 -18.50
CA ASP A 158 -10.24 -7.45 -19.84
C ASP A 158 -9.28 -7.99 -20.90
N THR A 159 -8.03 -8.30 -20.52
CA THR A 159 -7.03 -8.85 -21.45
C THR A 159 -7.35 -10.32 -21.70
N LYS A 160 -8.08 -10.62 -22.78
CA LYS A 160 -8.47 -11.98 -23.20
C LYS A 160 -7.29 -12.78 -23.79
N VAL A 161 -6.13 -12.74 -23.13
CA VAL A 161 -4.88 -13.37 -23.57
C VAL A 161 -4.69 -14.75 -22.92
N ASN A 162 -3.92 -15.62 -23.58
CA ASN A 162 -3.55 -16.92 -22.99
C ASN A 162 -2.51 -16.77 -21.87
N GLU A 163 -2.24 -17.85 -21.13
CA GLU A 163 -1.36 -17.85 -19.95
C GLU A 163 0.06 -17.33 -20.24
N THR A 164 0.69 -17.80 -21.32
CA THR A 164 2.06 -17.36 -21.68
C THR A 164 2.10 -15.86 -21.98
N ARG A 165 1.13 -15.35 -22.74
CA ARG A 165 1.02 -13.92 -23.05
C ARG A 165 0.65 -13.10 -21.82
N PHE A 166 -0.17 -13.66 -20.92
CA PHE A 166 -0.52 -13.02 -19.66
C PHE A 166 0.73 -12.82 -18.79
N LEU A 167 1.56 -13.85 -18.64
CA LEU A 167 2.82 -13.74 -17.87
C LEU A 167 3.77 -12.71 -18.49
N ALA A 168 3.93 -12.70 -19.82
CA ALA A 168 4.73 -11.70 -20.51
C ALA A 168 4.17 -10.28 -20.32
N LEU A 169 2.86 -10.11 -20.39
CA LEU A 169 2.18 -8.84 -20.16
C LEU A 169 2.38 -8.34 -18.72
N VAL A 170 2.23 -9.21 -17.73
CA VAL A 170 2.49 -8.87 -16.32
C VAL A 170 3.92 -8.38 -16.13
N LEU A 171 4.91 -9.04 -16.74
CA LEU A 171 6.31 -8.61 -16.67
C LEU A 171 6.50 -7.20 -17.27
N LEU A 172 5.95 -6.95 -18.46
CA LEU A 172 5.99 -5.63 -19.10
C LEU A 172 5.33 -4.55 -18.24
N ILE A 173 4.16 -4.86 -17.67
CA ILE A 173 3.44 -3.95 -16.77
C ILE A 173 4.28 -3.64 -15.53
N VAL A 174 4.92 -4.63 -14.90
CA VAL A 174 5.76 -4.37 -13.71
C VAL A 174 6.90 -3.41 -14.03
N ILE A 175 7.55 -3.57 -15.19
CA ILE A 175 8.63 -2.68 -15.63
C ILE A 175 8.08 -1.28 -15.91
N ALA A 176 7.05 -1.17 -16.74
CA ALA A 176 6.45 0.11 -17.12
C ALA A 176 5.87 0.86 -15.91
N TYR A 177 5.18 0.15 -15.01
CA TYR A 177 4.62 0.69 -13.78
C TYR A 177 5.72 1.22 -12.86
N SER A 178 6.84 0.50 -12.73
CA SER A 178 7.97 0.94 -11.91
C SER A 178 8.58 2.23 -12.45
N LEU A 179 8.83 2.30 -13.76
CA LEU A 179 9.37 3.50 -14.42
C LEU A 179 8.42 4.70 -14.28
N ALA A 180 7.15 4.51 -14.58
CA ALA A 180 6.14 5.57 -14.44
C ALA A 180 5.99 6.01 -12.98
N THR A 181 5.96 5.09 -12.02
CA THR A 181 5.92 5.43 -10.58
C THR A 181 7.13 6.26 -10.17
N MET A 182 8.35 5.88 -10.58
CA MET A 182 9.56 6.65 -10.31
C MET A 182 9.50 8.06 -10.93
N HIS A 183 9.01 8.17 -12.16
CA HIS A 183 8.81 9.46 -12.82
C HIS A 183 7.80 10.33 -12.06
N GLY A 184 6.66 9.77 -11.66
CA GLY A 184 5.65 10.48 -10.85
C GLY A 184 6.18 10.96 -9.50
N GLN A 185 7.03 10.15 -8.85
CA GLN A 185 7.71 10.55 -7.62
C GLN A 185 8.70 11.70 -7.84
N ARG A 186 9.44 11.71 -8.95
CA ARG A 186 10.30 12.86 -9.32
C ARG A 186 9.47 14.11 -9.58
N MET A 187 8.38 14.00 -10.33
CA MET A 187 7.46 15.12 -10.57
C MET A 187 6.92 15.70 -9.25
N LYS A 188 6.60 14.83 -8.28
CA LYS A 188 6.17 15.26 -6.93
C LYS A 188 7.28 15.99 -6.16
N LYS A 189 8.52 15.52 -6.24
CA LYS A 189 9.67 16.20 -5.62
C LYS A 189 9.90 17.60 -6.21
N LEU A 190 9.53 17.81 -7.47
CA LEU A 190 9.58 19.12 -8.14
C LEU A 190 8.35 20.00 -7.85
N GLY A 191 7.40 19.54 -7.02
CA GLY A 191 6.21 20.30 -6.63
C GLY A 191 5.15 20.42 -7.72
N ILE A 192 5.26 19.64 -8.80
CA ILE A 192 4.40 19.73 -9.99
C ILE A 192 2.95 19.34 -9.68
N GLU A 193 2.73 18.48 -8.69
CA GLU A 193 1.42 17.98 -8.26
C GLU A 193 0.47 19.09 -7.80
N THR A 194 1.02 20.19 -7.29
CA THR A 194 0.26 21.38 -6.90
C THR A 194 -0.44 22.03 -8.10
N TYR A 195 0.14 21.88 -9.29
CA TYR A 195 -0.31 22.51 -10.52
C TYR A 195 -0.95 21.51 -11.50
N ALA A 196 -0.25 20.42 -11.81
CA ALA A 196 -0.67 19.42 -12.79
C ALA A 196 -1.54 18.31 -12.18
N GLY A 197 -1.44 18.06 -10.87
CA GLY A 197 -2.11 16.92 -10.23
C GLY A 197 -3.62 17.07 -10.04
N ARG A 198 -4.20 18.24 -10.39
CA ARG A 198 -5.58 18.64 -10.05
C ARG A 198 -6.01 18.13 -8.67
N ILE A 199 -5.44 18.72 -7.62
CA ILE A 199 -5.95 18.58 -6.25
C ILE A 199 -7.29 19.32 -6.21
N GLN A 200 -8.38 18.63 -6.57
CA GLN A 200 -9.59 19.31 -7.04
C GLN A 200 -10.46 19.90 -5.92
N GLN A 201 -10.27 19.58 -4.63
CA GLN A 201 -11.13 20.11 -3.56
C GLN A 201 -10.41 20.28 -2.21
N HIS A 202 -10.72 21.38 -1.51
CA HIS A 202 -10.27 21.75 -0.16
C HIS A 202 -10.59 20.68 0.93
N GLN A 203 -11.39 19.65 0.61
CA GLN A 203 -11.86 18.65 1.57
C GLN A 203 -11.29 17.23 1.35
N ASP A 204 -10.53 16.99 0.28
CA ASP A 204 -9.95 15.67 0.03
C ASP A 204 -8.81 15.40 1.02
N LYS A 205 -8.93 14.32 1.80
CA LYS A 205 -7.92 13.92 2.80
C LYS A 205 -6.78 13.08 2.22
N TYR A 206 -6.91 12.58 0.99
CA TYR A 206 -5.94 11.69 0.34
C TYR A 206 -5.81 12.02 -1.15
N PRO A 207 -4.62 11.88 -1.76
CA PRO A 207 -4.43 12.06 -3.20
C PRO A 207 -5.31 11.08 -3.99
N ARG A 208 -6.06 11.58 -4.99
CA ARG A 208 -6.91 10.73 -5.85
C ARG A 208 -6.13 9.91 -6.88
N GLN A 209 -4.92 10.35 -7.22
CA GLN A 209 -4.04 9.70 -8.21
C GLN A 209 -2.86 9.02 -7.52
N SER A 210 -2.50 7.83 -8.01
CA SER A 210 -1.22 7.18 -7.69
C SER A 210 -0.07 7.94 -8.34
N ASP A 211 1.17 7.68 -7.89
CA ASP A 211 2.37 8.21 -8.54
C ASP A 211 2.41 7.81 -10.03
N PHE A 212 2.03 6.56 -10.33
CA PHE A 212 1.87 6.04 -11.68
C PHE A 212 0.88 6.87 -12.53
N SER A 213 -0.34 7.05 -12.04
CA SER A 213 -1.38 7.79 -12.76
C SER A 213 -0.97 9.25 -12.99
N PHE A 214 -0.32 9.87 -12.00
CA PHE A 214 0.20 11.22 -12.11
C PHE A 214 1.30 11.33 -13.18
N ALA A 215 2.19 10.34 -13.27
CA ALA A 215 3.22 10.29 -14.29
C ALA A 215 2.66 10.15 -15.70
N LEU A 216 1.66 9.28 -15.90
CA LEU A 216 0.99 9.11 -17.19
C LEU A 216 0.30 10.40 -17.64
N TYR A 217 -0.35 11.09 -16.70
CA TYR A 217 -0.94 12.40 -16.99
C TYR A 217 0.11 13.41 -17.45
N GLY A 218 1.26 13.47 -16.77
CA GLY A 218 2.38 14.33 -17.17
C GLY A 218 2.91 14.01 -18.56
N GLN A 219 3.09 12.72 -18.88
CA GLN A 219 3.52 12.28 -20.21
C GLN A 219 2.51 12.66 -21.30
N LEU A 220 1.21 12.45 -21.06
CA LEU A 220 0.16 12.85 -22.01
C LEU A 220 0.19 14.35 -22.28
N TRP A 221 0.49 15.16 -21.26
CA TRP A 221 0.62 16.60 -21.42
C TRP A 221 1.87 16.99 -22.22
N ILE A 222 3.03 16.35 -21.95
CA ILE A 222 4.25 16.53 -22.74
C ILE A 222 3.98 16.23 -24.22
N TYR A 223 3.46 15.04 -24.53
CA TYR A 223 3.18 14.62 -25.90
C TYR A 223 2.11 15.50 -26.56
N GLY A 224 1.07 15.88 -25.82
CA GLY A 224 0.03 16.77 -26.34
C GLY A 224 0.59 18.13 -26.74
N MET A 225 1.52 18.67 -25.97
CA MET A 225 2.20 19.93 -26.31
C MET A 225 3.21 19.77 -27.44
N GLU A 226 3.85 18.61 -27.60
CA GLU A 226 4.75 18.36 -28.73
C GLU A 226 4.01 18.24 -30.06
N LEU A 227 2.83 17.61 -30.06
CA LEU A 227 2.03 17.42 -31.26
C LEU A 227 1.18 18.64 -31.63
N TRP A 228 0.70 19.38 -30.64
CA TRP A 228 -0.34 20.40 -30.83
C TRP A 228 0.03 21.77 -30.25
N ALA A 229 1.33 22.07 -30.11
CA ALA A 229 1.81 23.35 -29.58
C ALA A 229 1.14 24.55 -30.25
N ASP A 230 1.12 24.59 -31.58
CA ASP A 230 0.63 25.74 -32.34
C ASP A 230 -0.84 26.03 -32.05
N LEU A 231 -1.67 24.99 -32.05
CA LEU A 231 -3.09 25.11 -31.72
C LEU A 231 -3.30 25.51 -30.26
N ALA A 232 -2.54 24.92 -29.33
CA ALA A 232 -2.61 25.28 -27.92
C ALA A 232 -2.21 26.75 -27.69
N LEU A 233 -1.14 27.22 -28.34
CA LEU A 233 -0.70 28.61 -28.26
C LEU A 233 -1.73 29.58 -28.86
N ASN A 234 -2.33 29.23 -29.99
CA ASN A 234 -3.44 30.02 -30.57
C ASN A 234 -4.61 30.14 -29.60
N LEU A 235 -5.03 29.04 -28.96
CA LEU A 235 -6.11 29.07 -27.96
C LEU A 235 -5.74 29.88 -26.70
N ILE A 236 -4.47 29.82 -26.27
CA ILE A 236 -3.94 30.59 -25.14
C ILE A 236 -3.98 32.09 -25.45
N ASN A 237 -3.63 32.48 -26.68
CA ASN A 237 -3.62 33.87 -27.13
C ASN A 237 -5.02 34.51 -27.10
N LEU A 238 -6.09 33.72 -27.24
CA LEU A 238 -7.47 34.20 -27.09
C LEU A 238 -7.83 34.60 -25.64
N LYS A 239 -7.02 34.23 -24.64
CA LYS A 239 -7.28 34.47 -23.21
C LYS A 239 -6.12 35.22 -22.51
N PRO A 240 -5.80 36.45 -22.93
CA PRO A 240 -4.65 37.19 -22.40
C PRO A 240 -4.76 37.44 -20.89
N HIS A 241 -5.98 37.63 -20.38
CA HIS A 241 -6.26 37.82 -18.94
C HIS A 241 -5.90 36.60 -18.06
N LYS A 242 -5.62 35.43 -18.64
CA LYS A 242 -5.15 34.22 -17.93
C LYS A 242 -3.65 33.93 -18.14
N ARG A 243 -2.89 34.83 -18.75
CA ARG A 243 -1.46 34.64 -19.10
C ARG A 243 -0.61 34.10 -17.95
N LEU A 244 -0.77 34.63 -16.73
CA LEU A 244 -0.01 34.19 -15.55
C LEU A 244 -0.28 32.71 -15.22
N PHE A 245 -1.51 32.23 -15.41
CA PHE A 245 -1.83 30.81 -15.21
C PHE A 245 -1.17 29.96 -16.28
N PHE A 246 -1.21 30.36 -17.55
CA PHE A 246 -0.55 29.64 -18.62
C PHE A 246 0.98 29.57 -18.45
N GLN A 247 1.62 30.66 -18.00
CA GLN A 247 3.06 30.68 -17.67
C GLN A 247 3.42 29.64 -16.60
N ARG A 248 2.63 29.54 -15.53
CA ARG A 248 2.82 28.48 -14.52
C ARG A 248 2.67 27.08 -15.14
N GLY A 249 1.77 26.93 -16.11
CA GLY A 249 1.62 25.69 -16.87
C GLY A 249 2.82 25.34 -17.72
N PHE A 250 3.40 26.31 -18.43
CA PHE A 250 4.64 26.11 -19.18
C PHE A 250 5.83 25.82 -18.27
N GLN A 251 5.90 26.46 -17.10
CA GLN A 251 6.92 26.15 -16.09
C GLN A 251 6.77 24.70 -15.60
N ALA A 252 5.55 24.27 -15.27
CA ALA A 252 5.28 22.88 -14.89
C ALA A 252 5.64 21.91 -16.04
N LEU A 253 5.30 22.24 -17.28
CA LEU A 253 5.68 21.46 -18.47
C LEU A 253 7.20 21.31 -18.61
N SER A 254 7.94 22.41 -18.42
CA SER A 254 9.41 22.40 -18.43
C SER A 254 9.98 21.50 -17.34
N LEU A 255 9.43 21.58 -16.12
CA LEU A 255 9.86 20.74 -15.00
C LEU A 255 9.54 19.27 -15.24
N MET A 256 8.39 18.94 -15.86
CA MET A 256 8.07 17.56 -16.22
C MET A 256 9.06 17.01 -17.26
N LYS A 257 9.46 17.81 -18.25
CA LYS A 257 10.48 17.40 -19.24
C LYS A 257 11.84 17.14 -18.62
N GLN A 258 12.20 17.86 -17.55
CA GLN A 258 13.44 17.64 -16.79
C GLN A 258 13.38 16.40 -15.87
N ALA A 259 12.18 15.90 -15.56
CA ALA A 259 11.99 14.77 -14.66
C ALA A 259 12.23 13.40 -15.34
N LEU A 260 12.25 13.38 -16.68
CA LEU A 260 12.53 12.21 -17.54
C LEU A 260 13.91 11.63 -17.23
#